data_AF-A0A495VS29-F1
#
_entry.id   AF-A0A495VS29-F1
#
_cell.length_a   1.000
_cell.length_b   1.000
_cell.length_c   1.000
_cell.angle_alpha   90.00
_cell.angle_beta   90.00
_cell.angle_gamma   90.00
#
_symmetry.space_group_name_H-M   'P 1'
#
loop_
_entity.id
_entity.type
_entity.pdbx_description
1 polymer ?
#
loop_
_entity_poly.entity_id
_entity_poly.type
_entity_poly.pdbx_seq_one_letter_code
_entity_poly.pdbx_strand_id
1 'polypeptide(L)'
;MFASIFNGIKARKQRKAAEKEQKNALQALDSQQTQLDNLFNSEYYGDYINRSDSQALLKNLRKQTQQLNQQTLTQSAVTGTTPEAIAAQQKNNAETIGNTYSAIAANGAQWKNNVLNNYINHSAAINDKRYNTYMNASNMFRNASENALQNVGRRLENLDNTILSMAQLSSGML
;
A
#
# COMPACT_ATOMS: atom_id res chain seq x y z
N MET A 1 -4.76 48.28 -18.76
CA MET A 1 -4.82 46.96 -19.45
C MET A 1 -3.66 46.01 -19.12
N PHE A 2 -2.44 46.47 -18.79
CA PHE A 2 -1.28 45.57 -18.58
C PHE A 2 -1.23 44.79 -17.24
N ALA A 3 -1.81 45.32 -16.16
CA ALA A 3 -1.85 44.65 -14.85
C ALA A 3 -2.71 43.35 -14.86
N SER A 4 -3.75 43.31 -15.69
CA SER A 4 -4.67 42.17 -15.84
C SER A 4 -4.02 40.96 -16.53
N ILE A 5 -3.11 41.21 -17.48
CA ILE A 5 -2.39 40.17 -18.25
C ILE A 5 -1.28 39.55 -17.40
N PHE A 6 -0.55 40.36 -16.61
CA PHE A 6 0.49 39.89 -15.70
C PHE A 6 -0.05 39.00 -14.57
N ASN A 7 -1.23 39.32 -14.03
CA ASN A 7 -1.90 38.44 -13.07
C ASN A 7 -2.37 37.12 -13.72
N GLY A 8 -2.82 37.15 -14.97
CA GLY A 8 -3.22 35.95 -15.71
C GLY A 8 -2.07 34.99 -16.07
N ILE A 9 -0.86 35.49 -16.32
CA ILE A 9 0.33 34.67 -16.59
C ILE A 9 0.86 34.02 -15.30
N LYS A 10 0.91 34.76 -14.19
CA LYS A 10 1.28 34.20 -12.87
C LYS A 10 0.29 33.14 -12.42
N ALA A 11 -1.01 33.37 -12.59
CA ALA A 11 -2.05 32.39 -12.29
C ALA A 11 -1.92 31.11 -13.14
N ARG A 12 -1.60 31.23 -14.44
CA ARG A 12 -1.32 30.06 -15.30
C ARG A 12 -0.09 29.27 -14.85
N LYS A 13 0.98 29.95 -14.42
CA LYS A 13 2.20 29.28 -13.92
C LYS A 13 1.92 28.53 -12.61
N GLN A 14 1.17 29.13 -11.69
CA GLN A 14 0.77 28.49 -10.43
C GLN A 14 -0.13 27.28 -10.66
N ARG A 15 -1.10 27.36 -11.58
CA ARG A 15 -1.93 26.21 -11.96
C ARG A 15 -1.11 25.05 -12.53
N LYS A 16 -0.20 25.33 -13.46
CA LYS A 16 0.68 24.30 -14.02
C LYS A 16 1.60 23.67 -12.98
N ALA A 17 2.06 24.44 -11.99
CA ALA A 17 2.87 23.93 -10.89
C ALA A 17 2.04 22.98 -10.00
N ALA A 18 0.82 23.38 -9.62
CA ALA A 18 -0.10 22.56 -8.83
C ALA A 18 -0.52 21.27 -9.57
N GLU A 19 -0.83 21.35 -10.87
CA GLU A 19 -1.12 20.19 -11.71
C GLU A 19 0.06 19.21 -11.77
N LYS A 20 1.30 19.73 -11.89
CA LYS A 20 2.52 18.91 -11.87
C LYS A 20 2.72 18.23 -10.51
N GLU A 21 2.53 18.96 -9.43
CA GLU A 21 2.65 18.43 -8.07
C GLU A 21 1.62 17.31 -7.82
N GLN A 22 0.37 17.53 -8.22
CA GLN A 22 -0.67 16.51 -8.14
C GLN A 22 -0.29 15.26 -8.95
N LYS A 23 0.16 15.43 -10.19
CA LYS A 23 0.59 14.31 -11.04
C LYS A 23 1.73 13.53 -10.39
N ASN A 24 2.72 14.22 -9.83
CA ASN A 24 3.84 13.58 -9.14
C ASN A 24 3.36 12.81 -7.90
N ALA A 25 2.43 13.37 -7.13
CA ALA A 25 1.85 12.70 -5.96
C ALA A 25 1.09 11.42 -6.37
N LEU A 26 0.27 11.48 -7.42
CA LEU A 26 -0.43 10.31 -7.95
C LEU A 26 0.55 9.25 -8.47
N GLN A 27 1.60 9.64 -9.19
CA GLN A 27 2.65 8.72 -9.65
C GLN A 27 3.40 8.06 -8.50
N ALA A 28 3.67 8.80 -7.42
CA ALA A 28 4.29 8.23 -6.23
C ALA A 28 3.37 7.20 -5.57
N LEU A 29 2.06 7.46 -5.51
CA LEU A 29 1.06 6.51 -5.00
C LEU A 29 0.93 5.27 -5.89
N ASP A 30 0.98 5.41 -7.22
CA ASP A 30 1.01 4.27 -8.15
C ASP A 30 2.25 3.40 -7.97
N SER A 31 3.42 4.03 -7.79
CA SER A 31 4.66 3.32 -7.51
C SER A 31 4.58 2.56 -6.17
N GLN A 32 4.04 3.20 -5.12
CA GLN A 32 3.81 2.54 -3.82
C GLN A 32 2.87 1.33 -3.95
N GLN A 33 1.76 1.48 -4.69
CA GLN A 33 0.83 0.37 -4.92
C GLN A 33 1.51 -0.77 -5.68
N THR A 34 2.29 -0.46 -6.72
CA THR A 34 3.03 -1.46 -7.49
C THR A 34 4.03 -2.23 -6.63
N GLN A 35 4.77 -1.53 -5.77
CA GLN A 35 5.71 -2.16 -4.84
C GLN A 35 4.98 -3.06 -3.84
N LEU A 36 3.83 -2.60 -3.32
CA LEU A 36 2.98 -3.37 -2.43
C LEU A 36 2.42 -4.63 -3.11
N ASP A 37 1.94 -4.51 -4.35
CA ASP A 37 1.44 -5.64 -5.16
C ASP A 37 2.53 -6.67 -5.42
N ASN A 38 3.74 -6.21 -5.78
CA ASN A 38 4.88 -7.09 -6.01
C ASN A 38 5.30 -7.82 -4.74
N LEU A 39 5.37 -7.12 -3.60
CA LEU A 39 5.68 -7.72 -2.31
C LEU A 39 4.61 -8.74 -1.92
N PHE A 40 3.33 -8.36 -2.04
CA PHE A 40 2.22 -9.26 -1.76
C PHE A 40 2.27 -10.51 -2.62
N ASN A 41 2.47 -10.38 -3.93
CA ASN A 41 2.56 -11.53 -4.83
C ASN A 41 3.74 -12.44 -4.49
N SER A 42 4.92 -11.85 -4.21
CA SER A 42 6.10 -12.61 -3.82
C SER A 42 5.90 -13.39 -2.52
N GLU A 43 5.30 -12.76 -1.52
CA GLU A 43 5.09 -13.38 -0.21
C GLU A 43 3.91 -14.36 -0.24
N TYR A 44 2.72 -13.92 -0.66
CA TYR A 44 1.49 -14.72 -0.58
C TYR A 44 1.53 -16.00 -1.42
N TYR A 45 2.11 -15.94 -2.62
CA TYR A 45 2.28 -17.10 -3.48
C TYR A 45 3.58 -17.88 -3.23
N GLY A 46 4.47 -17.36 -2.39
CA GLY A 46 5.67 -18.06 -1.97
C GLY A 46 5.38 -19.31 -1.13
N ASP A 47 6.25 -20.31 -1.25
CA ASP A 47 6.18 -21.53 -0.45
C ASP A 47 6.72 -21.28 0.97
N TYR A 48 5.81 -21.21 1.94
CA TYR A 48 6.17 -20.99 3.34
C TYR A 48 7.09 -22.07 3.92
N ILE A 49 6.93 -23.33 3.48
CA ILE A 49 7.82 -24.44 3.88
C ILE A 49 9.26 -24.21 3.40
N ASN A 50 9.43 -23.54 2.26
CA ASN A 50 10.74 -23.28 1.65
C ASN A 50 11.39 -21.99 2.18
N ARG A 51 10.72 -21.22 3.04
CA ARG A 51 11.33 -20.08 3.72
C ARG A 51 12.47 -20.52 4.64
N SER A 52 13.44 -19.62 4.80
CA SER A 52 14.66 -19.88 5.56
C SER A 52 14.41 -20.26 7.03
N ASP A 53 13.38 -19.68 7.66
CA ASP A 53 12.93 -19.99 9.02
C ASP A 53 12.37 -21.42 9.15
N SER A 54 11.43 -21.79 8.28
CA SER A 54 10.89 -23.15 8.19
C SER A 54 11.98 -24.18 7.89
N GLN A 55 12.87 -23.87 6.95
CA GLN A 55 14.01 -24.73 6.58
C GLN A 55 15.02 -24.89 7.72
N ALA A 56 15.31 -23.81 8.47
CA ALA A 56 16.18 -23.87 9.63
C ALA A 56 15.60 -24.76 10.73
N LEU A 57 14.30 -24.63 11.01
CA LEU A 57 13.58 -25.48 11.97
C LEU A 57 13.64 -26.96 11.56
N LEU A 58 13.30 -27.27 10.30
CA LEU A 58 13.34 -28.64 9.78
C LEU A 58 14.76 -29.22 9.81
N LYS A 59 15.78 -28.41 9.49
CA LYS A 59 17.19 -28.82 9.55
C LYS A 59 17.61 -29.14 10.98
N ASN A 60 17.24 -28.31 11.95
CA ASN A 60 17.53 -28.54 13.35
C ASN A 60 16.84 -29.79 13.88
N LEU A 61 15.56 -29.99 13.52
CA LEU A 61 14.82 -31.20 13.88
C LEU A 61 15.50 -32.46 13.31
N ARG A 62 15.85 -32.46 12.02
CA ARG A 62 16.56 -33.58 11.38
C ARG A 62 17.88 -33.89 12.09
N LYS A 63 18.67 -32.86 12.45
CA LYS A 63 19.93 -33.04 13.17
C LYS A 63 19.71 -33.64 14.56
N GLN A 64 18.68 -33.19 15.27
CA GLN A 64 18.32 -33.73 16.58
C GLN A 64 17.84 -35.19 16.49
N THR A 65 16.98 -35.51 15.52
CA THR A 65 16.54 -36.90 15.27
C THR A 65 17.72 -37.81 14.92
N GLN A 66 18.67 -37.34 14.10
CA GLN A 66 19.88 -38.11 13.77
C GLN A 66 20.73 -38.38 15.02
N GLN A 67 20.92 -37.38 15.88
CA GLN A 67 21.66 -37.55 17.13
C GLN A 67 20.96 -38.54 18.07
N LEU A 68 19.63 -38.44 18.22
CA LEU A 68 18.86 -39.37 19.05
C LEU A 68 18.90 -40.79 18.49
N ASN A 69 18.77 -40.98 17.18
CA ASN A 69 18.90 -42.27 16.54
C ASN A 69 20.29 -42.87 16.78
N GLN A 70 21.35 -42.08 16.62
CA GLN A 70 22.72 -42.54 16.86
C GLN A 70 22.93 -42.97 18.31
N GLN A 71 22.46 -42.17 19.28
CA GLN A 71 22.52 -42.49 20.70
C GLN A 71 21.73 -43.77 21.02
N THR A 72 20.52 -43.89 20.46
CA THR A 72 19.66 -45.07 20.66
C THR A 72 20.32 -46.32 20.11
N LEU A 73 20.93 -46.25 18.93
CA LEU A 73 21.65 -47.38 18.33
C LEU A 73 22.88 -47.77 19.15
N THR A 74 23.68 -46.80 19.58
CA THR A 74 24.84 -47.05 20.45
C THR A 74 24.41 -47.66 21.78
N GLN A 75 23.37 -47.12 22.42
CA GLN A 75 22.83 -47.67 23.66
C GLN A 75 22.33 -49.10 23.44
N SER A 76 21.58 -49.33 22.35
CA SER A 76 21.02 -50.64 22.03
C SER A 76 22.07 -51.70 21.74
N ALA A 77 23.18 -51.33 21.11
CA ALA A 77 24.33 -52.21 20.91
C ALA A 77 24.98 -52.62 22.24
N VAL A 78 24.93 -51.75 23.26
CA VAL A 78 25.49 -52.02 24.60
C VAL A 78 24.50 -52.80 25.47
N THR A 79 23.22 -52.45 25.45
CA THR A 79 22.19 -53.00 26.35
C THR A 79 21.39 -54.16 25.76
N GLY A 80 21.57 -54.49 24.49
CA GLY A 80 20.82 -55.56 23.82
C GLY A 80 19.34 -55.22 23.60
N THR A 81 19.01 -53.94 23.35
CA THR A 81 17.63 -53.50 23.13
C THR A 81 17.00 -54.23 21.94
N THR A 82 15.72 -54.57 22.05
CA THR A 82 15.04 -55.35 21.01
C THR A 82 14.80 -54.53 19.73
N PRO A 83 14.77 -55.19 18.54
CA PRO A 83 14.46 -54.52 17.28
C PRO A 83 13.11 -53.81 17.27
N GLU A 84 12.11 -54.35 17.97
CA GLU A 84 10.76 -53.77 18.07
C GLU A 84 10.78 -52.41 18.77
N ALA A 85 11.59 -52.27 19.83
CA ALA A 85 11.75 -51.00 20.53
C ALA A 85 12.47 -49.94 19.67
N ILE A 86 13.46 -50.36 18.88
CA ILE A 86 14.12 -49.48 17.91
C ILE A 86 13.13 -49.04 16.82
N ALA A 87 12.32 -49.96 16.29
CA ALA A 87 11.30 -49.65 15.29
C ALA A 87 10.23 -48.70 15.83
N ALA A 88 9.77 -48.92 17.08
CA ALA A 88 8.83 -48.02 17.75
C ALA A 88 9.41 -46.61 17.92
N GLN A 89 10.68 -46.48 18.30
CA GLN A 89 11.35 -45.19 18.39
C GLN A 89 11.45 -44.49 17.03
N GLN A 90 11.81 -45.22 15.97
CA GLN A 90 11.85 -44.67 14.62
C GLN A 90 10.46 -44.19 14.16
N LYS A 91 9.40 -44.95 14.47
CA LYS A 91 8.02 -44.54 14.18
C LYS A 91 7.66 -43.24 14.92
N ASN A 92 7.94 -43.14 16.21
CA ASN A 92 7.70 -41.92 16.99
C ASN A 92 8.47 -40.71 16.42
N ASN A 93 9.70 -40.93 15.97
CA ASN A 93 10.52 -39.89 15.33
C ASN A 93 9.91 -39.44 14.00
N ALA A 94 9.43 -40.39 13.18
CA ALA A 94 8.75 -40.09 11.92
C ALA A 94 7.43 -39.31 12.14
N GLU A 95 6.63 -39.70 13.13
CA GLU A 95 5.42 -38.98 13.52
C GLU A 95 5.73 -37.56 14.00
N THR A 96 6.79 -37.37 14.81
CA THR A 96 7.23 -36.05 15.26
C THR A 96 7.62 -35.14 14.09
N ILE A 97 8.32 -35.69 13.10
CA ILE A 97 8.66 -34.98 11.87
C ILE A 97 7.37 -34.60 11.12
N GLY A 98 6.44 -35.55 10.89
CA GLY A 98 5.16 -35.29 10.23
C GLY A 98 4.30 -34.24 10.93
N ASN A 99 4.23 -34.27 12.25
CA ASN A 99 3.53 -33.29 13.07
C ASN A 99 4.18 -31.90 12.95
N THR A 100 5.51 -31.83 12.90
CA THR A 100 6.22 -30.57 12.70
C THR A 100 5.97 -29.98 11.32
N TYR A 101 5.96 -30.80 10.27
CA TYR A 101 5.57 -30.36 8.93
C TYR A 101 4.14 -29.81 8.90
N SER A 102 3.21 -30.50 9.56
CA SER A 102 1.81 -30.07 9.67
C SER A 102 1.69 -28.74 10.43
N ALA A 103 2.46 -28.56 11.50
CA ALA A 103 2.52 -27.32 12.26
C ALA A 103 3.11 -26.16 11.44
N ILE A 104 4.16 -26.40 10.65
CA ILE A 104 4.73 -25.39 9.73
C ILE A 104 3.69 -24.99 8.68
N ALA A 105 2.96 -25.95 8.10
CA ALA A 105 1.91 -25.68 7.14
C ALA A 105 0.78 -24.84 7.75
N ALA A 106 0.34 -25.16 8.97
CA ALA A 106 -0.67 -24.38 9.69
C ALA A 106 -0.20 -22.95 9.98
N ASN A 107 1.05 -22.78 10.42
CA ASN A 107 1.66 -21.45 10.59
C ASN A 107 1.74 -20.69 9.25
N GLY A 108 2.03 -21.40 8.16
CA GLY A 108 2.03 -20.82 6.81
C GLY A 108 0.67 -20.26 6.40
N ALA A 109 -0.43 -20.97 6.72
CA ALA A 109 -1.77 -20.46 6.46
C ALA A 109 -2.08 -19.19 7.29
N GLN A 110 -1.73 -19.17 8.57
CA GLN A 110 -1.88 -17.97 9.41
C GLN A 110 -1.04 -16.80 8.88
N TRP A 111 0.18 -17.07 8.46
CA TRP A 111 1.06 -16.08 7.87
C TRP A 111 0.48 -15.50 6.57
N LYS A 112 -0.07 -16.34 5.67
CA LYS A 112 -0.75 -15.86 4.45
C LYS A 112 -1.93 -14.95 4.75
N ASN A 113 -2.73 -15.29 5.78
CA ASN A 113 -3.81 -14.41 6.24
C ASN A 113 -3.28 -13.07 6.76
N ASN A 114 -2.15 -13.07 7.49
CA ASN A 114 -1.52 -11.83 7.93
C ASN A 114 -0.99 -11.00 6.76
N VAL A 115 -0.37 -11.62 5.76
CA VAL A 115 0.09 -10.95 4.54
C VAL A 115 -1.10 -10.32 3.80
N LEU A 116 -2.21 -11.05 3.65
CA LEU A 116 -3.44 -10.54 3.04
C LEU A 116 -4.04 -9.36 3.81
N ASN A 117 -4.14 -9.48 5.13
CA ASN A 117 -4.65 -8.38 5.97
C ASN A 117 -3.76 -7.14 5.89
N ASN A 118 -2.43 -7.31 5.90
CA ASN A 118 -1.50 -6.21 5.71
C ASN A 118 -1.67 -5.56 4.33
N TYR A 119 -1.82 -6.36 3.28
CA TYR A 119 -2.06 -5.87 1.92
C TYR A 119 -3.33 -5.04 1.83
N ILE A 120 -4.46 -5.56 2.33
CA ILE A 120 -5.75 -4.86 2.33
C ILE A 120 -5.63 -3.52 3.07
N ASN A 121 -5.03 -3.51 4.26
CA ASN A 121 -4.87 -2.30 5.06
C ASN A 121 -4.00 -1.24 4.36
N HIS A 122 -2.87 -1.65 3.77
CA HIS A 122 -2.00 -0.71 3.07
C HIS A 122 -2.62 -0.22 1.76
N SER A 123 -3.30 -1.08 1.02
CA SER A 123 -4.00 -0.69 -0.21
C SER A 123 -5.13 0.29 0.09
N ALA A 124 -5.92 0.05 1.14
CA ALA A 124 -6.93 1.00 1.61
C ALA A 124 -6.31 2.37 1.94
N ALA A 125 -5.20 2.40 2.69
CA ALA A 125 -4.50 3.63 3.02
C ALA A 125 -3.95 4.38 1.78
N ILE A 126 -3.46 3.66 0.76
CA ILE A 126 -3.02 4.26 -0.51
C ILE A 126 -4.22 4.84 -1.26
N ASN A 127 -5.33 4.11 -1.31
CA ASN A 127 -6.56 4.57 -1.97
C ASN A 127 -7.16 5.81 -1.29
N ASP A 128 -7.14 5.88 0.05
CA ASP A 128 -7.56 7.08 0.78
C ASP A 128 -6.67 8.28 0.47
N LYS A 129 -5.34 8.10 0.42
CA LYS A 129 -4.42 9.16 -0.01
C LYS A 129 -4.70 9.61 -1.43
N ARG A 130 -5.01 8.67 -2.33
CA ARG A 130 -5.35 8.96 -3.73
C ARG A 130 -6.66 9.76 -3.81
N TYR A 131 -7.70 9.33 -3.11
CA TYR A 131 -8.97 10.05 -3.02
C TYR A 131 -8.78 11.47 -2.48
N ASN A 132 -8.04 11.64 -1.38
CA ASN A 132 -7.72 12.94 -0.82
C ASN A 132 -6.95 13.84 -1.79
N THR A 133 -6.03 13.26 -2.58
CA THR A 133 -5.29 14.00 -3.63
C THR A 133 -6.22 14.51 -4.72
N TYR A 134 -7.20 13.71 -5.15
CA TYR A 134 -8.23 14.16 -6.10
C TYR A 134 -9.16 15.20 -5.50
N MET A 135 -9.60 15.01 -4.26
CA MET A 135 -10.50 15.93 -3.57
C MET A 135 -9.84 17.29 -3.34
N ASN A 136 -8.57 17.31 -2.93
CA ASN A 136 -7.79 18.54 -2.77
C ASN A 136 -7.66 19.30 -4.10
N ALA A 137 -7.38 18.61 -5.19
CA ALA A 137 -7.33 19.26 -6.50
C ALA A 137 -8.69 19.80 -6.96
N SER A 138 -9.77 19.06 -6.70
CA SER A 138 -11.14 19.52 -6.97
C SER A 138 -11.49 20.76 -6.14
N ASN A 139 -11.15 20.77 -4.85
CA ASN A 139 -11.35 21.90 -3.97
C ASN A 139 -10.54 23.12 -4.41
N MET A 140 -9.28 22.93 -4.83
CA MET A 140 -8.48 24.02 -5.41
C MET A 140 -9.12 24.56 -6.69
N PHE A 141 -9.61 23.68 -7.57
CA PHE A 141 -10.29 24.10 -8.80
C PHE A 141 -11.58 24.87 -8.50
N ARG A 142 -12.42 24.37 -7.58
CA ARG A 142 -13.65 25.05 -7.15
C ARG A 142 -13.36 26.42 -6.55
N ASN A 143 -12.43 26.52 -5.60
CA ASN A 143 -12.04 27.81 -5.02
C ASN A 143 -11.50 28.78 -6.07
N ALA A 144 -10.65 28.31 -7.01
CA ALA A 144 -10.15 29.15 -8.09
C ALA A 144 -11.26 29.60 -9.05
N SER A 145 -12.23 28.73 -9.34
CA SER A 145 -13.39 29.01 -10.20
C SER A 145 -14.36 29.99 -9.54
N GLU A 146 -14.69 29.79 -8.26
CA GLU A 146 -15.55 30.69 -7.47
C GLU A 146 -14.93 32.09 -7.37
N ASN A 147 -13.63 32.19 -7.08
CA ASN A 147 -12.91 33.47 -7.11
C ASN A 147 -12.92 34.12 -8.51
N ALA A 148 -12.78 33.33 -9.58
CA ALA A 148 -12.83 33.86 -10.94
C ALA A 148 -14.24 34.37 -11.30
N LEU A 149 -15.29 33.62 -10.94
CA LEU A 149 -16.69 33.98 -11.19
C LEU A 149 -17.10 35.23 -10.40
N GLN A 150 -16.72 35.32 -9.13
CA GLN A 150 -16.97 36.53 -8.32
C GLN A 150 -16.29 37.76 -8.90
N ASN A 151 -15.04 37.62 -9.39
CA ASN A 151 -14.34 38.73 -10.03
C ASN A 151 -14.98 39.13 -11.37
N VAL A 152 -15.51 38.19 -12.15
CA VAL A 152 -16.26 38.49 -13.39
C VAL A 152 -17.59 39.17 -13.05
N GLY A 153 -18.34 38.66 -12.07
CA GLY A 153 -19.60 39.24 -11.60
C GLY A 153 -19.43 40.69 -11.15
N ARG A 154 -18.45 40.98 -10.28
CA ARG A 154 -18.15 42.35 -9.85
C ARG A 154 -17.75 43.26 -11.02
N ARG A 155 -17.06 42.74 -12.04
CA ARG A 155 -16.69 43.55 -13.21
C ARG A 155 -17.90 43.87 -14.09
N LEU A 156 -18.84 42.94 -14.22
CA LEU A 156 -20.09 43.15 -14.95
C LEU A 156 -20.98 44.16 -14.22
N GLU A 157 -21.15 44.05 -12.90
CA GLU A 157 -21.91 45.02 -12.09
C GLU A 157 -21.33 46.44 -12.18
N ASN A 158 -20.01 46.58 -12.17
CA ASN A 158 -19.38 47.89 -12.33
C ASN A 158 -19.57 48.48 -13.74
N LEU A 159 -19.56 47.64 -14.79
CA LEU A 159 -19.85 48.09 -16.15
C LEU A 159 -21.31 48.53 -16.30
N ASP A 160 -22.24 47.78 -15.71
CA ASP A 160 -23.68 48.09 -15.77
C ASP A 160 -23.98 49.42 -15.08
N ASN A 161 -23.42 49.65 -13.88
CA ASN A 161 -23.53 50.92 -13.17
C ASN A 161 -22.89 52.09 -13.94
N THR A 162 -21.79 51.84 -14.66
CA THR A 162 -21.15 52.87 -15.48
C THR A 162 -22.05 53.24 -16.67
N ILE A 163 -22.61 52.25 -17.37
CA ILE A 163 -23.50 52.45 -18.51
C ILE A 163 -24.80 53.16 -18.07
N LEU A 164 -25.38 52.76 -16.94
CA LEU A 164 -26.58 53.40 -16.36
C LEU A 164 -26.33 54.87 -16.01
N SER A 165 -25.19 55.21 -15.40
CA SER A 165 -24.86 56.61 -15.09
C SER A 165 -24.61 57.45 -16.33
N MET A 166 -24.02 56.87 -17.38
CA MET A 166 -23.81 57.55 -18.66
C MET A 166 -25.14 57.80 -19.40
N ALA A 167 -26.10 56.86 -19.32
CA ALA A 167 -27.43 57.02 -19.92
C ALA A 167 -28.30 58.08 -19.20
N GLN A 168 -28.14 58.21 -17.88
CA GLN A 168 -28.82 59.26 -17.10
C GLN A 168 -28.26 60.66 -17.40
N LEU A 169 -26.95 60.77 -17.63
CA LEU A 169 -26.32 62.04 -18.01
C LEU A 169 -26.68 62.51 -19.42
N SER A 170 -26.94 61.61 -20.37
CA SER A 170 -27.39 62.00 -21.72
C SER A 170 -28.88 62.36 -21.77
N SER A 171 -29.70 61.78 -20.89
CA SER A 171 -31.15 62.04 -20.84
C SER A 171 -31.51 63.33 -20.09
N GLY A 172 -30.58 63.90 -19.32
CA GLY A 172 -30.73 65.20 -18.65
C GLY A 172 -30.24 66.41 -19.44
N MET A 173 -29.82 66.22 -20.71
CA MET A 173 -29.38 67.30 -21.62
C MET A 173 -30.27 67.48 -22.85
N LEU A 174 -31.55 67.11 -22.76
CA LEU A 174 -32.63 67.57 -23.64
C LEU A 174 -33.44 68.65 -22.93
#